data_AF-R9L3Q4-F1
#
_entry.id   AF-R9L3Q4-F1
#
_cell.length_a   1.000
_cell.length_b   1.000
_cell.length_c   1.000
_cell.angle_alpha   90.00
_cell.angle_beta   90.00
_cell.angle_gamma   90.00
#
_symmetry.space_group_name_H-M   'P 1'
#
loop_
_entity.id
_entity.type
_entity.pdbx_description
1 polymer ?
#
loop_
_entity_poly.entity_id
_entity_poly.type
_entity_poly.pdbx_seq_one_letter_code
_entity_poly.pdbx_strand_id
1 'polypeptide(L)'
;MKETYGEMEIDEARLAAADPDGLYLFMLEQYPYMMTPDNVAAFTGTTGQEIRKLLNKGEMQGCRIGIRWLIPKLGLLNYLYKDRREKKGDTYAATEMRQAIQP
;
A
#
# COMPACT_ATOMS: atom_id res chain seq x y z
N MET A 1 15.91 -21.68 18.95
CA MET A 1 16.62 -20.48 18.45
C MET A 1 15.61 -19.65 17.69
N LYS A 2 15.28 -18.43 18.16
CA LYS A 2 14.59 -17.46 17.33
C LYS A 2 15.66 -16.80 16.48
N GLU A 3 15.66 -17.07 15.19
CA GLU A 3 16.55 -16.39 14.24
C GLU A 3 16.14 -14.91 14.20
N THR A 4 16.97 -14.06 14.79
CA THR A 4 16.91 -12.61 14.67
C THR A 4 17.36 -12.24 13.26
N TYR A 5 16.44 -12.29 12.30
CA TYR A 5 16.57 -11.54 11.06
C TYR A 5 16.69 -10.08 11.50
N GLY A 6 17.84 -9.45 11.18
CA GLY A 6 18.28 -8.20 11.77
C GLY A 6 17.17 -7.19 12.01
N GLU A 7 17.22 -6.53 13.17
CA GLU A 7 16.40 -5.39 13.56
C GLU A 7 16.59 -4.24 12.56
N MET A 8 16.11 -4.38 11.33
CA MET A 8 15.54 -3.27 10.62
C MET A 8 14.25 -3.02 11.39
N GLU A 9 14.29 -2.11 12.37
CA GLU A 9 13.08 -1.49 12.89
C GLU A 9 12.24 -1.14 11.67
N ILE A 10 11.20 -1.94 11.43
CA ILE A 10 10.18 -1.59 10.47
C ILE A 10 9.74 -0.23 10.99
N ASP A 11 9.88 0.81 10.18
CA ASP A 11 9.48 2.16 10.60
C ASP A 11 7.96 2.11 10.84
N GLU A 12 7.59 1.76 12.08
CA GLU A 12 6.22 1.52 12.51
C GLU A 12 5.41 2.79 12.32
N ALA A 13 6.06 3.95 12.47
CA ALA A 13 5.48 5.25 12.18
C ALA A 13 5.16 5.41 10.69
N ARG A 14 6.05 5.01 9.78
CA ARG A 14 5.74 5.01 8.33
C ARG A 14 4.65 4.02 7.96
N LEU A 15 4.61 2.87 8.60
CA LEU A 15 3.60 1.85 8.34
C LEU A 15 2.23 2.30 8.84
N ALA A 16 2.15 2.90 10.03
CA ALA A 16 0.97 3.54 10.57
C ALA A 16 0.53 4.76 9.73
N ALA A 17 1.46 5.57 9.24
CA ALA A 17 1.15 6.68 8.33
C ALA A 17 0.60 6.21 6.97
N ALA A 18 1.00 5.01 6.52
CA ALA A 18 0.47 4.40 5.30
C ALA A 18 -0.91 3.78 5.50
N ASP A 19 -1.29 3.42 6.73
CA ASP A 19 -2.63 2.97 7.11
C ASP A 19 -3.27 3.93 8.14
N PRO A 20 -3.68 5.15 7.71
CA PRO A 20 -4.20 6.16 8.62
C PRO A 20 -5.50 5.75 9.32
N ASP A 21 -6.24 4.78 8.79
CA ASP A 21 -7.47 4.27 9.41
C ASP A 21 -7.21 3.01 10.26
N GLY A 22 -6.01 2.43 10.19
CA GLY A 22 -5.65 1.17 10.86
C GLY A 22 -6.43 -0.06 10.40
N LEU A 23 -7.04 -0.01 9.20
CA LEU A 23 -7.97 -1.05 8.73
C LEU A 23 -7.27 -2.29 8.20
N TYR A 24 -6.09 -2.12 7.61
CA TYR A 24 -5.40 -3.18 6.89
C TYR A 24 -4.25 -3.77 7.68
N LEU A 25 -3.66 -3.01 8.60
CA LEU A 25 -2.48 -3.45 9.35
C LEU A 25 -2.74 -4.73 10.16
N PHE A 26 -3.91 -4.81 10.82
CA PHE A 26 -4.36 -5.99 11.55
C PHE A 26 -4.54 -7.20 10.62
N MET A 27 -5.18 -7.02 9.46
CA MET A 27 -5.38 -8.12 8.50
C MET A 27 -4.07 -8.57 7.83
N LEU A 28 -3.10 -7.66 7.70
CA LEU A 28 -1.80 -7.95 7.12
C LEU A 28 -0.85 -8.62 8.11
N GLU A 29 -1.19 -8.74 9.40
CA GLU A 29 -0.34 -9.33 10.44
C GLU A 29 0.06 -10.77 10.11
N GLN A 30 -0.87 -11.56 9.56
CA GLN A 30 -0.65 -12.96 9.18
C GLN A 30 0.30 -13.16 7.97
N TYR A 31 0.61 -12.08 7.24
CA TYR A 31 1.49 -12.13 6.08
C TYR A 31 2.91 -11.63 6.42
N PRO A 32 3.95 -12.15 5.74
CA PRO A 32 5.30 -11.62 5.90
C PRO A 32 5.37 -10.15 5.45
N TYR A 33 6.31 -9.37 6.00
CA TYR A 33 6.51 -7.97 5.59
C TYR A 33 6.77 -7.83 4.09
N MET A 34 7.61 -8.71 3.54
CA MET A 34 7.80 -8.86 2.09
C MET A 34 6.84 -9.92 1.57
N MET A 35 5.76 -9.48 0.95
CA MET A 35 4.71 -10.33 0.40
C MET A 35 5.05 -10.75 -1.04
N THR A 36 4.67 -11.97 -1.42
CA THR A 36 4.67 -12.39 -2.83
C THR A 36 3.44 -11.85 -3.55
N PRO A 37 3.42 -11.81 -4.90
CA PRO A 37 2.22 -11.48 -5.65
C PRO A 37 1.01 -12.35 -5.28
N ASP A 38 1.23 -13.61 -4.92
CA ASP A 38 0.16 -14.54 -4.55
C ASP A 38 -0.41 -14.22 -3.16
N ASN A 39 0.43 -13.80 -2.20
CA ASN A 39 -0.03 -13.31 -0.90
C ASN A 39 -0.90 -12.05 -1.05
N VAL A 40 -0.46 -11.11 -1.90
CA VAL A 40 -1.21 -9.88 -2.16
C VAL A 40 -2.52 -10.19 -2.88
N ALA A 41 -2.48 -11.07 -3.88
CA ALA A 41 -3.68 -11.52 -4.59
C ALA A 41 -4.72 -12.17 -3.66
N ALA A 42 -4.27 -13.02 -2.72
CA ALA A 42 -5.13 -13.62 -1.71
C ALA A 42 -5.77 -12.56 -0.79
N PHE A 43 -5.03 -11.50 -0.45
CA PHE A 43 -5.52 -10.40 0.37
C PHE A 43 -6.52 -9.50 -0.38
N THR A 44 -6.23 -9.13 -1.63
CA THR A 44 -7.06 -8.22 -2.43
C THR A 44 -8.21 -8.92 -3.14
N GLY A 45 -8.28 -10.26 -3.09
CA GLY A 45 -9.28 -11.04 -3.83
C GLY A 45 -9.07 -11.00 -5.35
N THR A 46 -7.84 -10.75 -5.80
CA THR A 46 -7.48 -10.66 -7.23
C THR A 46 -6.61 -11.84 -7.64
N THR A 47 -6.17 -11.88 -8.90
CA THR A 47 -5.23 -12.91 -9.37
C THR A 47 -3.78 -12.45 -9.23
N GLY A 48 -2.85 -13.39 -9.02
CA GLY A 48 -1.41 -13.08 -9.02
C GLY A 48 -0.90 -12.50 -10.35
N GLN A 49 -1.58 -12.79 -11.47
CA GLN A 49 -1.30 -12.20 -12.78
C GLN A 49 -1.62 -10.70 -12.81
N GLU A 50 -2.75 -10.29 -12.25
CA GLU A 50 -3.12 -8.87 -12.14
C GLU A 50 -2.13 -8.11 -11.25
N ILE A 51 -1.71 -8.68 -10.12
CA ILE A 51 -0.70 -8.07 -9.26
C ILE A 51 0.62 -7.88 -10.01
N ARG A 52 1.09 -8.90 -10.76
CA ARG A 52 2.28 -8.76 -11.61
C ARG A 52 2.12 -7.70 -12.70
N LYS A 53 0.91 -7.55 -13.27
CA LYS A 53 0.61 -6.49 -14.24
C LYS A 53 0.72 -5.10 -13.60
N LEU A 54 0.18 -4.91 -12.40
CA LEU A 54 0.30 -3.65 -11.65
C LEU A 54 1.76 -3.30 -11.33
N LEU A 55 2.56 -4.30 -10.93
CA LEU A 55 3.99 -4.14 -10.67
C LEU A 55 4.77 -3.78 -11.93
N ASN A 56 4.52 -4.47 -13.05
CA ASN A 56 5.20 -4.19 -14.33
C ASN A 56 4.88 -2.79 -14.88
N LYS A 57 3.68 -2.28 -14.61
CA LYS A 57 3.28 -0.92 -14.99
C LYS A 57 3.80 0.17 -14.04
N GLY A 58 4.35 -0.21 -12.88
CA GLY A 58 4.74 0.74 -11.83
C GLY A 58 3.55 1.39 -11.10
N GLU A 59 2.33 0.85 -11.26
CA GLU A 59 1.16 1.33 -10.51
C GLU A 59 1.25 0.94 -9.03
N MET A 60 1.87 -0.20 -8.73
CA MET A 60 2.14 -0.69 -7.38
C MET A 60 3.66 -0.75 -7.14
N GLN A 61 4.08 -0.33 -5.94
CA GLN A 61 5.50 -0.40 -5.57
C GLN A 61 5.88 -1.82 -5.13
N GLY A 62 6.94 -2.37 -5.74
CA GLY A 62 7.53 -3.63 -5.37
C GLY A 62 8.98 -3.74 -5.81
N CYS A 63 9.70 -4.70 -5.25
CA CYS A 63 11.07 -5.01 -5.59
C CYS A 63 11.13 -6.32 -6.39
N ARG A 64 11.92 -6.34 -7.46
CA ARG A 64 12.21 -7.57 -8.20
C ARG A 64 13.58 -8.10 -7.76
N ILE A 65 13.58 -9.24 -7.08
CA ILE A 65 14.80 -9.93 -6.64
C ILE A 65 14.96 -11.20 -7.50
N GLY A 66 15.88 -11.14 -8.45
CA GLY A 66 16.05 -12.17 -9.48
C GLY A 66 14.79 -12.33 -10.34
N ILE A 67 14.22 -13.53 -10.34
CA ILE A 67 12.97 -13.84 -11.07
C ILE A 67 11.70 -13.56 -10.26
N ARG A 68 11.83 -13.25 -8.96
CA ARG A 68 10.69 -13.12 -8.05
C ARG A 68 10.35 -11.66 -7.81
N TRP A 69 9.05 -11.38 -7.75
CA TRP A 69 8.51 -10.12 -7.26
C TRP A 69 8.27 -10.22 -5.75
N LEU A 70 8.63 -9.17 -5.03
CA LEU A 70 8.36 -8.99 -3.61
C LEU A 70 7.75 -7.61 -3.40
N ILE A 71 6.73 -7.56 -2.54
CA ILE A 71 5.91 -6.38 -2.32
C ILE A 71 5.98 -6.08 -0.82
N PRO A 72 6.59 -4.96 -0.38
CA PRO A 72 6.56 -4.60 1.03
C PRO A 72 5.13 -4.24 1.44
N LYS A 73 4.71 -4.56 2.67
CA LYS A 73 3.39 -4.14 3.22
C LYS A 73 3.13 -2.65 3.00
N LEU A 74 4.16 -1.82 3.18
CA LEU A 74 4.12 -0.38 2.91
C LEU A 74 3.72 -0.05 1.45
N GLY A 75 4.29 -0.77 0.48
CA GLY A 75 3.99 -0.58 -0.94
C GLY A 75 2.55 -0.95 -1.29
N LEU A 76 2.01 -1.98 -0.67
CA LEU A 76 0.61 -2.37 -0.79
C LEU A 76 -0.32 -1.32 -0.15
N LEU A 77 -0.04 -0.89 1.08
CA LEU A 77 -0.84 0.13 1.77
C LEU A 77 -0.89 1.44 0.97
N ASN A 78 0.27 1.90 0.48
CA ASN A 78 0.34 3.07 -0.37
C ASN A 78 -0.51 2.94 -1.64
N TYR A 79 -0.54 1.75 -2.24
CA TYR A 79 -1.39 1.48 -3.41
C TYR A 79 -2.88 1.54 -3.05
N LEU A 80 -3.32 0.87 -1.97
CA LEU A 80 -4.71 0.85 -1.53
C LEU A 80 -5.24 2.25 -1.15
N TYR A 81 -4.35 3.10 -0.62
CA TYR A 81 -4.70 4.47 -0.25
C TYR A 81 -4.46 5.50 -1.35
N LYS A 82 -3.88 5.12 -2.50
CA LYS A 82 -3.57 6.04 -3.60
C LYS A 82 -4.83 6.78 -4.08
N ASP A 83 -5.87 6.03 -4.42
CA ASP A 83 -7.13 6.60 -4.93
C ASP A 83 -7.91 7.40 -3.86
N ARG A 84 -7.72 7.08 -2.57
CA ARG A 84 -8.32 7.83 -1.45
C ARG A 84 -7.62 9.17 -1.21
N ARG A 85 -6.30 9.25 -1.44
CA ARG A 85 -5.53 10.49 -1.32
C ARG A 85 -5.83 11.45 -2.48
N GLU A 86 -5.99 10.93 -3.69
CA GLU A 86 -6.39 11.72 -4.87
C GLU A 86 -7.79 12.33 -4.68
N LYS A 87 -8.76 11.57 -4.17
CA LYS A 87 -10.13 12.09 -3.89
C LYS A 87 -10.20 13.16 -2.80
N LYS A 88 -9.28 13.16 -1.83
CA LYS A 88 -9.20 14.23 -0.81
C LYS A 88 -8.68 15.54 -1.41
N GLY A 89 -7.81 15.51 -2.42
CA GLY A 89 -7.31 16.72 -3.09
C GLY A 89 -8.40 17.48 -3.86
N ASP A 90 -9.28 16.75 -4.54
CA ASP A 90 -10.36 17.35 -5.34
C ASP A 90 -11.50 17.94 -4.50
N THR A 91 -11.77 17.37 -3.32
CA THR A 91 -12.88 17.81 -2.47
C THR A 91 -12.59 19.15 -1.78
N TYR A 92 -11.35 19.44 -1.40
CA TYR A 92 -10.99 20.74 -0.83
C TYR A 92 -10.86 21.82 -1.92
N ALA A 93 -10.24 21.52 -3.07
CA ALA A 93 -10.12 22.47 -4.18
C ALA A 93 -11.48 22.91 -4.74
N ALA A 94 -12.44 21.99 -4.87
CA ALA A 94 -13.80 22.30 -5.30
C ALA A 94 -14.63 23.06 -4.23
N THR A 95 -14.29 22.90 -2.95
CA THR A 95 -14.98 23.58 -1.85
C THR A 95 -14.48 25.01 -1.67
N GLU A 96 -13.17 25.26 -1.77
CA GLU A 96 -12.58 26.60 -1.72
C GLU A 96 -13.02 27.47 -2.91
N MET A 97 -13.11 26.89 -4.12
CA MET A 97 -13.61 27.62 -5.28
C MET A 97 -15.10 28.00 -5.18
N ARG A 98 -15.91 27.22 -4.44
CA ARG A 98 -17.35 27.55 -4.22
C ARG A 98 -17.54 28.67 -3.20
N GLN A 99 -16.66 28.78 -2.19
CA GLN A 99 -16.75 29.84 -1.18
C GLN A 99 -16.29 31.21 -1.72
N ALA A 100 -15.44 31.24 -2.75
CA ALA A 100 -14.97 32.48 -3.37
C ALA A 100 -15.95 33.10 -4.41
N ILE A 101 -17.04 32.40 -4.74
CA ILE A 101 -18.01 32.81 -5.80
C ILE A 101 -19.37 33.23 -5.21
N GLN A 102 -19.53 33.29 -3.89
CA GLN A 102 -20.72 33.90 -3.29
C GLN A 102 -20.48 35.40 -3.04
N PRO A 103 -21.29 36.29 -3.65
CA PRO A 103 -21.19 37.75 -3.47
C PRO A 103 -21.65 38.23 -2.10
#